data_AF-A0A6J4II55-F1
#
_entry.id   AF-A0A6J4II55-F1
#
_cell.length_a   1.000
_cell.length_b   1.000
_cell.length_c   1.000
_cell.angle_alpha   90.00
_cell.angle_beta   90.00
_cell.angle_gamma   90.00
#
_symmetry.space_group_name_H-M   'P 1'
#
loop_
_entity.id
_entity.type
_entity.pdbx_description
1 polymer ?
#
loop_
_entity_poly.entity_id
_entity_poly.type
_entity_poly.pdbx_seq_one_letter_code
_entity_poly.pdbx_strand_id
1 'polypeptide(L)'
;MQRFWLNYVHLSAIVILEFRQWLGMLVTLTVFLNLGMMFSFSFIAGTRDPELGIYIVPGAAIMTLVTLGVSMVANDLAQQRRSGAIQYYAALPISKAAYVLAMVTANGIAALPGMIITVVTGAWLYQLPLVFNPLVLVVIPLSAISLAGLGAVIGLGIKNWRVVGLVAQSVMFFIIFFAPVMIPAQRLPGVLQVTGWFLPPTYAARAFRASLSPGLSAETVMDVAILAVFAFGSLALVSRFLEWRLE
;
A
#
# COMPACT_ATOMS: atom_id res chain seq x y z
N MET A 1 17.09 13.54 -20.21
CA MET A 1 16.04 12.52 -19.97
C MET A 1 16.58 11.10 -19.87
N GLN A 2 17.48 10.61 -20.73
CA GLN A 2 18.05 9.24 -20.63
C GLN A 2 18.70 8.93 -19.26
N ARG A 3 19.50 9.86 -18.70
CA ARG A 3 20.13 9.68 -17.37
C ARG A 3 19.12 9.53 -16.22
N PHE A 4 17.94 10.15 -16.32
CA PHE A 4 16.89 10.04 -15.31
C PHE A 4 16.31 8.62 -15.24
N TRP A 5 15.97 8.06 -16.40
CA TRP A 5 15.42 6.70 -16.51
C TRP A 5 16.42 5.64 -16.07
N LEU A 6 17.69 5.79 -16.47
CA LEU A 6 18.77 4.90 -16.03
C LEU A 6 18.92 4.92 -14.51
N ASN A 7 18.99 6.10 -13.89
CA ASN A 7 19.12 6.21 -12.43
C ASN A 7 17.89 5.62 -11.71
N TYR A 8 16.68 5.86 -12.22
CA TYR A 8 15.46 5.28 -11.68
C TYR A 8 15.46 3.75 -11.70
N VAL A 9 15.80 3.15 -12.85
CA VAL A 9 15.85 1.69 -13.00
C VAL A 9 16.88 1.08 -12.05
N HIS A 10 18.09 1.64 -11.98
CA HIS A 10 19.13 1.12 -11.08
C HIS A 10 18.72 1.21 -9.61
N LEU A 11 18.14 2.34 -9.17
CA LEU A 11 17.68 2.48 -7.78
C LEU A 11 16.57 1.49 -7.46
N SER A 12 15.57 1.37 -8.35
CA SER A 12 14.50 0.39 -8.14
C SER A 12 15.04 -1.04 -8.09
N ALA A 13 16.01 -1.38 -8.95
CA ALA A 13 16.63 -2.69 -8.96
C ALA A 13 17.42 -2.96 -7.67
N ILE A 14 18.17 -1.98 -7.16
CA ILE A 14 18.91 -2.11 -5.89
C ILE A 14 17.93 -2.37 -4.74
N VAL A 15 16.88 -1.56 -4.63
CA VAL A 15 15.89 -1.73 -3.56
C VAL A 15 15.19 -3.10 -3.68
N ILE A 16 14.82 -3.53 -4.89
CA ILE A 16 14.23 -4.86 -5.12
C ILE A 16 15.21 -5.99 -4.77
N LEU A 17 16.51 -5.82 -5.05
CA LEU A 17 17.54 -6.79 -4.72
C LEU A 17 17.80 -6.87 -3.21
N GLU A 18 17.74 -5.75 -2.51
CA GLU A 18 17.79 -5.71 -1.03
C GLU A 18 16.59 -6.44 -0.44
N PHE A 19 15.40 -6.20 -1.01
CA PHE A 19 14.21 -6.97 -0.67
C PHE A 19 14.41 -8.46 -0.89
N ARG A 20 15.10 -8.93 -1.94
CA ARG A 20 15.22 -10.36 -2.26
C ARG A 20 15.66 -11.24 -1.08
N GLN A 21 16.53 -10.74 -0.20
CA GLN A 21 16.96 -11.48 0.98
C GLN A 21 15.85 -11.60 2.04
N TRP A 22 14.97 -10.61 2.12
CA TRP A 22 13.86 -10.52 3.08
C TRP A 22 12.49 -10.87 2.48
N LEU A 23 12.37 -10.97 1.15
CA LEU A 23 11.10 -11.14 0.42
C LEU A 23 10.36 -12.39 0.90
N GLY A 24 11.08 -13.51 1.06
CA GLY A 24 10.48 -14.74 1.57
C GLY A 24 9.82 -14.53 2.93
N MET A 25 10.49 -13.84 3.85
CA MET A 25 9.94 -13.54 5.16
C MET A 25 8.78 -12.54 5.10
N LEU A 26 8.88 -11.49 4.29
CA LEU A 26 7.83 -10.48 4.13
C LEU A 26 6.56 -11.07 3.53
N VAL A 27 6.70 -11.88 2.48
CA VAL A 27 5.59 -12.60 1.85
C VAL A 27 4.97 -13.57 2.86
N THR A 28 5.79 -14.34 3.56
CA THR A 28 5.29 -15.30 4.57
C THR A 28 4.53 -14.57 5.67
N LEU A 29 5.08 -13.48 6.22
CA LEU A 29 4.45 -12.71 7.30
C LEU A 29 3.12 -12.09 6.86
N THR A 30 3.08 -11.46 5.70
CA THR A 30 1.86 -10.82 5.18
C THR A 30 0.79 -11.83 4.84
N VAL A 31 1.16 -12.93 4.16
CA VAL A 31 0.23 -14.03 3.85
C VAL A 31 -0.29 -14.68 5.12
N PHE A 32 0.58 -14.95 6.10
CA PHE A 32 0.18 -15.55 7.38
C PHE A 32 -0.79 -14.63 8.14
N LEU A 33 -0.49 -13.34 8.23
CA LEU A 33 -1.37 -12.36 8.88
C LEU A 33 -2.74 -12.28 8.19
N ASN A 34 -2.74 -12.19 6.86
CA ASN A 34 -3.97 -12.09 6.08
C ASN A 34 -4.81 -13.37 6.16
N LEU A 35 -4.19 -14.54 6.08
CA LEU A 35 -4.88 -15.82 6.28
C LEU A 35 -5.43 -15.91 7.70
N GLY A 36 -4.66 -15.50 8.71
CA GLY A 36 -5.13 -15.41 10.09
C GLY A 36 -6.41 -14.60 10.19
N MET A 37 -6.44 -13.38 9.63
CA MET A 37 -7.64 -12.54 9.58
C MET A 37 -8.79 -13.20 8.82
N MET A 38 -8.52 -13.80 7.66
CA MET A 38 -9.54 -14.51 6.88
C MET A 38 -10.17 -15.65 7.67
N PHE A 39 -9.36 -16.48 8.32
CA PHE A 39 -9.84 -17.57 9.16
C PHE A 39 -10.62 -17.03 10.36
N SER A 40 -10.14 -15.98 11.03
CA SER A 40 -10.86 -15.36 12.14
C SER A 40 -12.26 -14.91 11.73
N PHE A 41 -12.40 -14.22 10.59
CA PHE A 41 -13.73 -13.81 10.10
C PHE A 41 -14.60 -15.01 9.70
N SER A 42 -14.03 -16.04 9.05
CA SER A 42 -14.76 -17.28 8.74
C SER A 42 -15.27 -17.97 10.01
N PHE A 43 -14.44 -18.06 11.06
CA PHE A 43 -14.82 -18.69 12.33
C PHE A 43 -15.90 -17.90 13.07
N ILE A 44 -15.79 -16.57 13.09
CA ILE A 44 -16.78 -15.70 13.76
C ILE A 44 -18.12 -15.71 13.01
N ALA A 45 -18.09 -15.66 11.68
CA ALA A 45 -19.31 -15.71 10.86
C ALA A 45 -19.97 -17.10 10.86
N GLY A 46 -19.22 -18.16 11.21
CA GLY A 46 -19.69 -19.54 11.17
C GLY A 46 -19.89 -20.10 9.75
N THR A 47 -19.58 -19.33 8.71
CA THR A 47 -19.73 -19.70 7.29
C THR A 47 -18.52 -19.25 6.47
N ARG A 48 -18.31 -19.92 5.33
CA ARG A 48 -17.34 -19.52 4.29
C ARG A 48 -18.08 -19.06 3.03
N ASP A 49 -19.13 -18.28 3.24
CA ASP A 49 -20.00 -17.87 2.13
C ASP A 49 -19.22 -16.99 1.14
N PRO A 50 -19.41 -17.19 -0.17
CA PRO A 50 -18.77 -16.37 -1.20
C PRO A 50 -19.04 -14.87 -1.03
N GLU A 51 -20.21 -14.49 -0.50
CA GLU A 51 -20.56 -13.08 -0.24
C GLU A 51 -19.60 -12.39 0.74
N LEU A 52 -19.13 -13.10 1.77
CA LEU A 52 -18.14 -12.58 2.72
C LEU A 52 -16.76 -12.51 2.05
N GLY A 53 -16.42 -13.52 1.25
CA GLY A 53 -15.17 -13.60 0.51
C GLY A 53 -14.95 -12.40 -0.42
N ILE A 54 -16.01 -11.89 -1.05
CA ILE A 54 -15.95 -10.73 -1.96
C ILE A 54 -15.44 -9.46 -1.25
N TYR A 55 -15.65 -9.33 0.07
CA TYR A 55 -15.14 -8.19 0.84
C TYR A 55 -13.81 -8.50 1.52
N ILE A 56 -13.67 -9.69 2.10
CA ILE A 56 -12.51 -10.07 2.92
C ILE A 56 -11.26 -10.25 2.04
N VAL A 57 -11.38 -10.90 0.88
CA VAL A 57 -10.21 -11.24 0.05
C VAL A 57 -9.56 -10.00 -0.57
N PRO A 58 -10.31 -9.09 -1.23
CA PRO A 58 -9.73 -7.85 -1.74
C PRO A 58 -9.24 -6.95 -0.61
N GLY A 59 -9.94 -6.96 0.54
CA GLY A 59 -9.52 -6.22 1.72
C GLY A 59 -8.17 -6.67 2.25
N ALA A 60 -7.98 -7.98 2.43
CA ALA A 60 -6.70 -8.57 2.86
C ALA A 60 -5.56 -8.28 1.86
N ALA A 61 -5.85 -8.33 0.56
CA ALA A 61 -4.90 -7.99 -0.48
C ALA A 61 -4.41 -6.53 -0.36
N ILE A 62 -5.32 -5.58 -0.12
CA ILE A 62 -4.98 -4.18 0.14
C ILE A 62 -4.26 -4.01 1.49
N MET A 63 -4.57 -4.81 2.51
CA MET A 63 -3.84 -4.78 3.78
C MET A 63 -2.36 -5.13 3.62
N THR A 64 -1.99 -5.97 2.65
CA THR A 64 -0.59 -6.17 2.26
C THR A 64 0.04 -4.88 1.75
N LEU A 65 -0.65 -4.16 0.85
CA LEU A 65 -0.18 -2.87 0.34
C LEU A 65 -0.11 -1.80 1.44
N VAL A 66 -1.03 -1.81 2.41
CA VAL A 66 -1.00 -0.90 3.56
C VAL A 66 0.20 -1.19 4.44
N THR A 67 0.45 -2.46 4.76
CA THR A 67 1.55 -2.86 5.65
C THR A 67 2.90 -2.48 5.06
N LEU A 68 3.10 -2.80 3.78
CA LEU A 68 4.36 -2.51 3.08
C LEU A 68 4.46 -1.03 2.70
N GLY A 69 3.40 -0.45 2.14
CA GLY A 69 3.38 0.93 1.67
C GLY A 69 3.37 1.96 2.79
N VAL A 70 2.60 1.78 3.87
CA VAL A 70 2.54 2.77 4.94
C VAL A 70 3.62 2.51 5.98
N SER A 71 3.60 1.33 6.61
CA SER A 71 4.49 1.06 7.75
C SER A 71 5.95 0.82 7.31
N MET A 72 6.20 -0.02 6.32
CA MET A 72 7.60 -0.30 5.93
C MET A 72 8.26 0.90 5.27
N VAL A 73 7.64 1.55 4.29
CA VAL A 73 8.21 2.75 3.65
C VAL A 73 8.49 3.85 4.67
N ALA A 74 7.58 4.09 5.64
CA ALA A 74 7.81 5.10 6.66
C ALA A 74 9.05 4.80 7.51
N ASN A 75 9.18 3.56 7.99
CA ASN A 75 10.31 3.14 8.83
C ASN A 75 11.62 3.12 8.04
N ASP A 76 11.60 2.62 6.81
CA ASP A 76 12.77 2.52 5.95
C ASP A 76 13.32 3.91 5.59
N LEU A 77 12.46 4.84 5.15
CA LEU A 77 12.90 6.22 4.89
C LEU A 77 13.39 6.94 6.15
N ALA A 78 12.79 6.69 7.31
CA ALA A 78 13.29 7.24 8.56
C ALA A 78 14.65 6.66 8.96
N GLN A 79 14.88 5.37 8.71
CA GLN A 79 16.17 4.71 8.92
C GLN A 79 17.23 5.23 7.95
N GLN A 80 16.90 5.36 6.67
CA GLN A 80 17.79 5.92 5.64
C GLN A 80 18.16 7.38 5.93
N ARG A 81 17.23 8.17 6.49
CA ARG A 81 17.55 9.52 6.96
C ARG A 81 18.50 9.47 8.16
N ARG A 82 18.28 8.55 9.11
CA ARG A 82 19.12 8.41 10.30
C ARG A 82 20.55 7.96 9.95
N SER A 83 20.71 7.07 8.99
CA SER A 83 22.02 6.57 8.56
C SER A 83 22.78 7.52 7.63
N GLY A 84 22.17 8.65 7.23
CA GLY A 84 22.74 9.58 6.26
C GLY A 84 22.67 9.08 4.82
N ALA A 85 22.00 7.96 4.54
CA ALA A 85 21.87 7.41 3.19
C ALA A 85 21.18 8.39 2.22
N ILE A 86 20.19 9.15 2.70
CA ILE A 86 19.51 10.18 1.88
C ILE A 86 20.52 11.27 1.43
N GLN A 87 21.44 11.67 2.30
CA GLN A 87 22.46 12.68 2.00
C GLN A 87 23.50 12.12 1.01
N TYR A 88 23.86 10.84 1.15
CA TYR A 88 24.72 10.14 0.20
C TYR A 88 24.08 10.11 -1.20
N TYR A 89 22.81 9.74 -1.32
CA TYR A 89 22.10 9.76 -2.60
C TYR A 89 21.90 11.17 -3.17
N ALA A 90 21.75 12.18 -2.30
CA ALA A 90 21.66 13.57 -2.71
C ALA A 90 22.99 14.13 -3.24
N ALA A 91 24.13 13.58 -2.83
CA ALA A 91 25.45 13.93 -3.36
C ALA A 91 25.71 13.34 -4.76
N LEU A 92 24.97 12.31 -5.16
CA LEU A 92 25.01 11.74 -6.50
C LEU A 92 24.15 12.59 -7.47
N PRO A 93 24.42 12.54 -8.80
CA PRO A 93 23.62 13.24 -9.81
C PRO A 93 22.26 12.56 -10.06
N ILE A 94 21.56 12.22 -8.98
CA ILE A 94 20.25 11.60 -8.95
C ILE A 94 19.24 12.70 -8.66
N SER A 95 18.17 12.77 -9.46
CA SER A 95 17.09 13.71 -9.18
C SER A 95 16.24 13.21 -8.01
N LYS A 96 15.82 14.13 -7.15
CA LYS A 96 14.84 13.93 -6.08
C LYS A 96 13.64 13.09 -6.48
N ALA A 97 13.02 13.43 -7.61
CA ALA A 97 11.83 12.75 -8.12
C ALA A 97 12.12 11.28 -8.50
N ALA A 98 13.28 11.01 -9.12
CA ALA A 98 13.69 9.64 -9.45
C ALA A 98 13.87 8.78 -8.21
N TYR A 99 14.46 9.33 -7.13
CA TYR A 99 14.64 8.59 -5.88
C TYR A 99 13.31 8.24 -5.22
N VAL A 100 12.41 9.21 -5.07
CA VAL A 100 11.07 8.98 -4.47
C VAL A 100 10.25 7.99 -5.30
N LEU A 101 10.22 8.17 -6.63
CA LEU A 101 9.53 7.23 -7.51
C LEU A 101 10.12 5.83 -7.44
N ALA A 102 11.46 5.71 -7.42
CA ALA A 102 12.11 4.40 -7.31
C ALA A 102 11.72 3.70 -6.00
N MET A 103 11.69 4.44 -4.90
CA MET A 103 11.32 3.92 -3.58
C MET A 103 9.88 3.41 -3.55
N VAL A 104 8.95 4.23 -4.07
CA VAL A 104 7.53 3.92 -4.13
C VAL A 104 7.27 2.73 -5.05
N THR A 105 7.85 2.72 -6.25
CA THR A 105 7.68 1.62 -7.21
C THR A 105 8.28 0.32 -6.68
N ALA A 106 9.47 0.37 -6.07
CA ALA A 106 10.11 -0.82 -5.53
C ALA A 106 9.28 -1.46 -4.41
N ASN A 107 8.74 -0.65 -3.49
CA ASN A 107 7.84 -1.13 -2.44
C ASN A 107 6.53 -1.69 -3.03
N GLY A 108 5.96 -1.03 -4.05
CA GLY A 108 4.79 -1.53 -4.75
C GLY A 108 5.03 -2.90 -5.38
N ILE A 109 6.16 -3.07 -6.08
CA ILE A 109 6.55 -4.35 -6.69
C ILE A 109 6.79 -5.42 -5.62
N ALA A 110 7.47 -5.08 -4.52
CA ALA A 110 7.73 -6.00 -3.41
C ALA A 110 6.44 -6.49 -2.73
N ALA A 111 5.35 -5.72 -2.81
CA ALA A 111 4.06 -6.08 -2.24
C ALA A 111 3.21 -7.01 -3.13
N LEU A 112 3.49 -7.06 -4.45
CA LEU A 112 2.72 -7.86 -5.39
C LEU A 112 2.70 -9.36 -5.05
N PRO A 113 3.82 -10.03 -4.72
CA PRO A 113 3.80 -11.47 -4.45
C PRO A 113 2.90 -11.82 -3.26
N GLY A 114 3.00 -11.08 -2.15
CA GLY A 114 2.16 -11.28 -0.98
C GLY A 114 0.68 -11.01 -1.26
N MET A 115 0.39 -9.97 -2.05
CA MET A 115 -0.97 -9.64 -2.49
C MET A 115 -1.56 -10.74 -3.38
N ILE A 116 -0.82 -11.20 -4.39
CA ILE A 116 -1.25 -12.26 -5.31
C ILE A 116 -1.52 -13.55 -4.53
N ILE A 117 -0.59 -13.98 -3.66
CA ILE A 117 -0.77 -15.18 -2.86
C ILE A 117 -2.01 -15.04 -1.97
N THR A 118 -2.21 -13.88 -1.33
CA THR A 118 -3.40 -13.62 -0.50
C THR A 118 -4.70 -13.71 -1.30
N VAL A 119 -4.74 -13.17 -2.53
CA VAL A 119 -5.93 -13.26 -3.39
C VAL A 119 -6.19 -14.70 -3.81
N VAL A 120 -5.16 -15.44 -4.22
CA VAL A 120 -5.29 -16.83 -4.67
C VAL A 120 -5.74 -17.73 -3.52
N THR A 121 -5.11 -17.64 -2.36
CA THR A 121 -5.49 -18.46 -1.19
C THR A 121 -6.86 -18.08 -0.65
N GLY A 122 -7.19 -16.78 -0.64
CA GLY A 122 -8.51 -16.30 -0.25
C GLY A 122 -9.61 -16.75 -1.20
N ALA A 123 -9.39 -16.67 -2.51
CA ALA A 123 -10.34 -17.15 -3.50
C ALA A 123 -10.56 -18.66 -3.42
N TRP A 124 -9.51 -19.43 -3.13
CA TRP A 124 -9.63 -20.86 -2.87
C TRP A 124 -10.43 -21.14 -1.58
N LEU A 125 -10.17 -20.39 -0.50
CA LEU A 125 -10.83 -20.58 0.80
C LEU A 125 -12.33 -20.27 0.77
N TYR A 126 -12.73 -19.22 0.04
CA TYR A 126 -14.12 -18.74 -0.06
C TYR A 126 -14.82 -19.15 -1.37
N GLN A 127 -14.18 -19.98 -2.20
CA GLN A 127 -14.69 -20.47 -3.50
C GLN A 127 -15.21 -19.33 -4.41
N LEU A 128 -14.43 -18.26 -4.52
CA LEU A 128 -14.83 -17.04 -5.24
C LEU A 128 -14.68 -17.20 -6.76
N PRO A 129 -15.71 -16.82 -7.55
CA PRO A 129 -15.56 -16.66 -8.99
C PRO A 129 -14.81 -15.35 -9.27
N LEU A 130 -13.48 -15.39 -9.31
CA LEU A 130 -12.67 -14.21 -9.63
C LEU A 130 -12.79 -13.87 -11.12
N VAL A 131 -13.30 -12.67 -11.43
CA VAL A 131 -13.33 -12.13 -12.78
C VAL A 131 -12.40 -10.93 -12.84
N PHE A 132 -11.26 -11.08 -13.52
CA PHE A 132 -10.28 -10.01 -13.63
C PHE A 132 -10.69 -9.00 -14.71
N ASN A 133 -10.93 -7.77 -14.29
CA ASN A 133 -11.08 -6.64 -15.19
C ASN A 133 -9.69 -6.04 -15.53
N PRO A 134 -9.40 -5.62 -16.77
CA PRO A 134 -8.18 -4.90 -17.11
C PRO A 134 -7.86 -3.70 -16.20
N LEU A 135 -8.87 -3.13 -15.54
CA LEU A 135 -8.71 -2.06 -14.56
C LEU A 135 -7.77 -2.43 -13.39
N VAL A 136 -7.62 -3.71 -13.05
CA VAL A 136 -6.66 -4.19 -12.03
C VAL A 136 -5.25 -3.63 -12.29
N LEU A 137 -4.84 -3.54 -13.56
CA LEU A 137 -3.52 -3.05 -13.97
C LEU A 137 -3.28 -1.57 -13.63
N VAL A 138 -4.34 -0.80 -13.41
CA VAL A 138 -4.27 0.62 -13.03
C VAL A 138 -4.48 0.79 -11.52
N VAL A 139 -5.42 0.04 -10.94
CA VAL A 139 -5.77 0.13 -9.52
C VAL A 139 -4.61 -0.30 -8.62
N ILE A 140 -3.91 -1.39 -8.95
CA ILE A 140 -2.83 -1.89 -8.11
C ILE A 140 -1.68 -0.86 -8.02
N PRO A 141 -1.12 -0.33 -9.13
CA PRO A 141 -0.08 0.69 -9.06
C PRO A 141 -0.53 1.96 -8.34
N LEU A 142 -1.75 2.46 -8.61
CA LEU A 142 -2.24 3.67 -7.93
C LEU A 142 -2.42 3.47 -6.43
N SER A 143 -2.92 2.30 -6.02
CA SER A 143 -3.04 1.94 -4.60
C SER A 143 -1.66 1.83 -3.95
N ALA A 144 -0.70 1.18 -4.60
CA ALA A 144 0.66 1.10 -4.12
C ALA A 144 1.31 2.48 -3.98
N ILE A 145 1.17 3.35 -4.99
CA ILE A 145 1.77 4.70 -4.99
C ILE A 145 1.13 5.57 -3.90
N SER A 146 -0.19 5.57 -3.77
CA SER A 146 -0.89 6.37 -2.76
C SER A 146 -0.54 5.94 -1.32
N LEU A 147 -0.49 4.63 -1.06
CA LEU A 147 -0.14 4.09 0.26
C LEU A 147 1.34 4.25 0.59
N ALA A 148 2.23 3.98 -0.38
CA ALA A 148 3.66 4.24 -0.24
C ALA A 148 3.98 5.72 -0.05
N GLY A 149 3.26 6.60 -0.76
CA GLY A 149 3.37 8.03 -0.60
C GLY A 149 2.95 8.50 0.79
N LEU A 150 1.87 7.94 1.35
CA LEU A 150 1.46 8.20 2.73
C LEU A 150 2.55 7.78 3.72
N GLY A 151 3.11 6.58 3.56
CA GLY A 151 4.25 6.11 4.38
C GLY A 151 5.46 7.03 4.26
N ALA A 152 5.79 7.48 3.05
CA ALA A 152 6.90 8.39 2.80
C ALA A 152 6.71 9.77 3.44
N VAL A 153 5.49 10.32 3.43
CA VAL A 153 5.17 11.57 4.15
C VAL A 153 5.41 11.40 5.65
N ILE A 154 5.01 10.27 6.25
CA ILE A 154 5.23 9.99 7.67
C ILE A 154 6.74 9.85 7.97
N GLY A 155 7.46 9.06 7.16
CA GLY A 155 8.88 8.77 7.37
C GLY A 155 9.78 10.01 7.26
N LEU A 156 9.47 10.91 6.33
CA LEU A 156 10.25 12.11 6.09
C LEU A 156 9.78 13.33 6.90
N GLY A 157 8.49 13.44 7.18
CA GLY A 157 7.91 14.60 7.88
C GLY A 157 8.25 14.67 9.37
N ILE A 158 8.49 13.54 10.03
CA ILE A 158 8.80 13.49 11.47
C ILE A 158 10.31 13.38 11.66
N LYS A 159 10.96 14.28 12.42
CA LYS A 159 12.44 14.30 12.60
C LYS A 159 13.01 13.12 13.41
N ASN A 160 12.26 12.61 14.39
CA ASN A 160 12.74 11.53 15.26
C ASN A 160 12.29 10.16 14.72
N TRP A 161 13.25 9.32 14.34
CA TRP A 161 12.98 7.98 13.78
C TRP A 161 12.18 7.07 14.73
N ARG A 162 12.36 7.21 16.06
CA ARG A 162 11.57 6.43 17.04
C ARG A 162 10.10 6.83 17.01
N VAL A 163 9.82 8.12 16.79
CA VAL A 163 8.46 8.65 16.69
C VAL A 163 7.83 8.23 15.37
N VAL A 164 8.60 8.16 14.28
CA VAL A 164 8.09 7.64 12.99
C VAL A 164 7.49 6.25 13.17
N GLY A 165 8.22 5.32 13.80
CA GLY A 165 7.72 3.95 14.02
C GLY A 165 6.42 3.92 14.82
N LEU A 166 6.34 4.72 15.90
CA LEU A 166 5.13 4.84 16.72
C LEU A 166 3.95 5.43 15.93
N VAL A 167 4.18 6.47 15.15
CA VAL A 167 3.14 7.11 14.33
C VAL A 167 2.69 6.18 13.20
N ALA A 168 3.62 5.53 12.50
CA ALA A 168 3.30 4.57 11.45
C ALA A 168 2.46 3.41 11.99
N GLN A 169 2.79 2.86 13.15
CA GLN A 169 1.97 1.82 13.77
C GLN A 169 0.63 2.33 14.30
N SER A 170 0.58 3.55 14.84
CA SER A 170 -0.70 4.17 15.23
C SER A 170 -1.61 4.32 14.01
N VAL A 171 -1.09 4.85 12.90
CA VAL A 171 -1.81 4.97 11.62
C VAL A 171 -2.25 3.60 11.11
N MET A 172 -1.42 2.57 11.21
CA MET A 172 -1.77 1.21 10.81
C MET A 172 -2.94 0.67 11.65
N PHE A 173 -2.94 0.85 12.97
CA PHE A 173 -4.10 0.52 13.80
C PHE A 173 -5.34 1.31 13.40
N PHE A 174 -5.22 2.62 13.17
CA PHE A 174 -6.33 3.43 12.67
C PHE A 174 -6.88 2.89 11.36
N ILE A 175 -6.02 2.48 10.41
CA ILE A 175 -6.49 1.89 9.15
C ILE A 175 -7.22 0.57 9.39
N ILE A 176 -6.68 -0.34 10.22
CA ILE A 176 -7.32 -1.63 10.51
C ILE A 176 -8.71 -1.46 11.13
N PHE A 177 -8.86 -0.56 12.09
CA PHE A 177 -10.11 -0.39 12.83
C PHE A 177 -11.11 0.53 12.12
N PHE A 178 -10.64 1.55 11.40
CA PHE A 178 -11.48 2.63 10.87
C PHE A 178 -11.63 2.64 9.35
N ALA A 179 -10.77 1.93 8.60
CA ALA A 179 -10.97 1.82 7.15
C ALA A 179 -11.88 0.61 6.84
N PRO A 180 -13.02 0.80 6.15
CA PRO A 180 -13.89 -0.29 5.66
C PRO A 180 -13.23 -1.09 4.53
N VAL A 181 -12.17 -1.82 4.86
CA VAL A 181 -11.37 -2.59 3.90
C VAL A 181 -11.95 -4.00 3.74
N MET A 182 -12.27 -4.65 4.86
CA MET A 182 -12.80 -6.03 4.90
C MET A 182 -14.29 -6.13 5.22
N ILE A 183 -14.89 -5.05 5.72
CA ILE A 183 -16.30 -5.00 6.16
C ILE A 183 -17.07 -4.03 5.25
N PRO A 184 -18.28 -4.40 4.79
CA PRO A 184 -19.14 -3.47 4.05
C PRO A 184 -19.41 -2.20 4.86
N ALA A 185 -19.29 -1.03 4.23
CA ALA A 185 -19.44 0.27 4.90
C ALA A 185 -20.80 0.42 5.60
N GLN A 186 -21.86 -0.20 5.07
CA GLN A 186 -23.22 -0.17 5.61
C GLN A 186 -23.34 -0.83 6.99
N ARG A 187 -22.40 -1.73 7.34
CA ARG A 187 -22.39 -2.42 8.63
C ARG A 187 -21.58 -1.66 9.69
N LEU A 188 -20.93 -0.56 9.33
CA LEU A 188 -20.15 0.24 10.28
C LEU A 188 -21.01 1.34 10.91
N PRO A 189 -20.82 1.67 12.20
CA PRO A 189 -21.40 2.86 12.82
C PRO A 189 -20.99 4.14 12.08
N GLY A 190 -21.89 5.14 12.04
CA GLY A 190 -21.75 6.32 11.18
C GLY A 190 -20.43 7.09 11.32
N VAL A 191 -19.83 7.11 12.52
CA VAL A 191 -18.52 7.74 12.75
C VAL A 191 -17.42 7.05 11.91
N LEU A 192 -17.40 5.72 11.87
CA LEU A 192 -16.41 4.95 11.09
C LEU A 192 -16.64 5.11 9.59
N GLN A 193 -17.89 5.28 9.17
CA GLN A 193 -18.19 5.58 7.77
C GLN A 193 -17.55 6.90 7.35
N VAL A 194 -17.67 7.96 8.15
CA VAL A 194 -17.10 9.28 7.81
C VAL A 194 -15.57 9.26 7.82
N THR A 195 -14.94 8.66 8.84
CA THR A 195 -13.47 8.60 8.92
C THR A 195 -12.85 7.82 7.77
N GLY A 196 -13.52 6.77 7.29
CA GLY A 196 -13.06 5.96 6.17
C GLY A 196 -12.89 6.74 4.88
N TRP A 197 -13.63 7.84 4.68
CA TRP A 197 -13.59 8.62 3.44
C TRP A 197 -12.32 9.49 3.33
N PHE A 198 -11.61 9.71 4.43
CA PHE A 198 -10.33 10.42 4.40
C PHE A 198 -9.14 9.48 4.17
N LEU A 199 -9.36 8.17 4.12
CA LEU A 199 -8.31 7.16 4.08
C LEU A 199 -8.18 6.54 2.67
N PRO A 200 -7.00 6.67 2.02
CA PRO A 200 -6.72 6.00 0.74
C PRO A 200 -7.02 4.49 0.70
N PRO A 201 -6.75 3.70 1.77
CA PRO A 201 -7.07 2.28 1.82
C PRO A 201 -8.53 1.95 1.48
N THR A 202 -9.48 2.81 1.83
CA THR A 202 -10.91 2.62 1.55
C THR A 202 -11.17 2.60 0.04
N TYR A 203 -10.64 3.58 -0.67
CA TYR A 203 -10.76 3.70 -2.12
C TYR A 203 -10.01 2.58 -2.84
N ALA A 204 -8.82 2.21 -2.33
CA ALA A 204 -8.06 1.07 -2.84
C ALA A 204 -8.84 -0.25 -2.72
N ALA A 205 -9.47 -0.51 -1.57
CA ALA A 205 -10.25 -1.71 -1.34
C ALA A 205 -11.51 -1.77 -2.22
N ARG A 206 -12.23 -0.65 -2.38
CA ARG A 206 -13.41 -0.58 -3.24
C ARG A 206 -13.06 -0.76 -4.72
N ALA A 207 -12.07 -0.01 -5.21
CA ALA A 207 -11.62 -0.11 -6.59
C ALA A 207 -11.05 -1.50 -6.92
N PHE A 208 -10.28 -2.08 -5.99
CA PHE A 208 -9.72 -3.42 -6.19
C PHE A 208 -10.81 -4.49 -6.19
N ARG A 209 -11.79 -4.42 -5.28
CA ARG A 209 -12.96 -5.31 -5.27
C ARG A 209 -13.76 -5.22 -6.56
N ALA A 210 -14.03 -4.01 -7.04
CA ALA A 210 -14.74 -3.80 -8.30
C ALA A 210 -13.94 -4.36 -9.49
N SER A 211 -12.61 -4.28 -9.45
CA SER A 211 -11.74 -4.84 -10.49
C SER A 211 -11.69 -6.37 -10.53
N LEU A 212 -12.16 -7.04 -9.47
CA LEU A 212 -12.30 -8.50 -9.38
C LEU A 212 -13.74 -8.98 -9.66
N SER A 213 -14.63 -8.07 -10.02
CA SER A 213 -16.04 -8.34 -10.35
C SER A 213 -16.36 -7.89 -11.79
N PRO A 214 -17.39 -8.46 -12.44
CA PRO A 214 -17.86 -7.98 -13.73
C PRO A 214 -18.42 -6.55 -13.62
N GLY A 215 -18.02 -5.67 -14.54
CA GLY A 215 -18.60 -4.34 -14.70
C GLY A 215 -17.74 -3.19 -14.19
N LEU A 216 -17.89 -2.03 -14.83
CA LEU A 216 -17.32 -0.75 -14.42
C LEU A 216 -18.46 0.12 -13.91
N SER A 217 -18.41 0.51 -12.65
CA SER A 217 -19.35 1.48 -12.08
C SER A 217 -18.73 2.89 -12.07
N ALA A 218 -19.59 3.91 -12.06
CA ALA A 218 -19.14 5.30 -11.89
C ALA A 218 -18.39 5.50 -10.56
N GLU A 219 -18.76 4.74 -9.52
CA GLU A 219 -18.08 4.74 -8.23
C GLU A 219 -16.63 4.29 -8.35
N THR A 220 -16.35 3.23 -9.12
CA THR A 220 -14.99 2.74 -9.33
C THR A 220 -14.12 3.79 -10.01
N VAL A 221 -14.65 4.52 -10.99
CA VAL A 221 -13.92 5.61 -11.66
C VAL A 221 -13.61 6.74 -10.68
N MET A 222 -14.56 7.08 -9.80
CA MET A 222 -14.36 8.06 -8.74
C MET A 222 -13.28 7.61 -7.74
N ASP A 223 -13.33 6.36 -7.29
CA ASP A 223 -12.33 5.80 -6.37
C ASP A 223 -10.92 5.83 -6.99
N VAL A 224 -10.80 5.50 -8.28
CA VAL A 224 -9.53 5.59 -9.04
C VAL A 224 -9.05 7.04 -9.15
N ALA A 225 -9.95 8.00 -9.40
CA ALA A 225 -9.60 9.42 -9.46
C ALA A 225 -9.10 9.93 -8.10
N ILE A 226 -9.77 9.53 -7.00
CA ILE A 226 -9.35 9.89 -5.64
C ILE A 226 -8.00 9.27 -5.30
N LEU A 227 -7.76 8.00 -5.66
CA LEU A 227 -6.45 7.36 -5.50
C LEU A 227 -5.36 8.08 -6.29
N ALA A 228 -5.66 8.55 -7.50
CA ALA A 228 -4.73 9.37 -8.28
C ALA A 228 -4.42 10.68 -7.56
N VAL A 229 -5.42 11.39 -7.02
CA VAL A 229 -5.21 12.60 -6.22
C VAL A 229 -4.31 12.33 -5.02
N PHE A 230 -4.53 11.23 -4.29
CA PHE A 230 -3.66 10.84 -3.17
C PHE A 230 -2.25 10.47 -3.63
N ALA A 231 -2.10 9.73 -4.73
CA ALA A 231 -0.81 9.36 -5.30
C ALA A 231 0.00 10.61 -5.67
N PHE A 232 -0.56 11.51 -6.48
CA PHE A 232 0.13 12.73 -6.90
C PHE A 232 0.32 13.72 -5.74
N GLY A 233 -0.67 13.86 -4.86
CA GLY A 233 -0.60 14.74 -3.69
C GLY A 233 0.46 14.30 -2.69
N SER A 234 0.54 13.01 -2.38
CA SER A 234 1.58 12.46 -1.49
C SER A 234 2.98 12.58 -2.10
N LEU A 235 3.15 12.29 -3.40
CA LEU A 235 4.42 12.50 -4.09
C LEU A 235 4.83 13.99 -4.07
N ALA A 236 3.90 14.91 -4.27
CA ALA A 236 4.15 16.34 -4.17
C ALA A 236 4.56 16.76 -2.75
N LEU A 237 3.90 16.22 -1.71
CA LEU A 237 4.26 16.49 -0.31
C LEU A 237 5.64 15.92 0.07
N VAL A 238 5.93 14.69 -0.35
CA VAL A 238 7.26 14.08 -0.18
C VAL A 238 8.33 14.93 -0.84
N SER A 239 8.04 15.46 -2.02
CA SER A 239 8.94 16.39 -2.72
C SER A 239 9.14 17.72 -1.97
N ARG A 240 8.33 18.07 -0.97
CA ARG A 240 8.58 19.23 -0.10
C ARG A 240 9.39 18.85 1.14
N PHE A 241 9.08 17.73 1.79
CA PHE A 241 9.74 17.30 3.02
C PHE A 241 11.17 16.77 2.83
N LEU A 242 11.47 16.24 1.66
CA LEU A 242 12.77 15.67 1.40
C LEU A 242 13.79 16.81 1.19
N GLU A 243 14.58 17.14 2.20
CA GLU A 243 15.64 18.16 2.11
C GLU A 243 16.75 17.66 1.18
N TRP A 244 16.66 18.01 -0.11
CA TRP A 244 17.56 17.55 -1.18
C TRP A 244 18.66 18.59 -1.47
N ARG A 245 19.35 19.06 -0.42
CA ARG A 245 20.45 20.02 -0.55
C ARG A 245 21.63 19.67 0.35
N LEU A 246 22.82 19.76 -0.25
CA LEU A 246 24.13 19.96 0.37
C LEU A 246 24.37 21.46 0.56
N GLU A 247 23.42 22.17 1.16
CA GLU A 247 23.59 23.58 1.56
C GLU A 247 23.38 23.72 3.06
#